data_AF-A0A6P1ZGT9-F1
#
_entry.id   AF-A0A6P1ZGT9-F1
#
_cell.length_a   1.000
_cell.length_b   1.000
_cell.length_c   1.000
_cell.angle_alpha   90.00
_cell.angle_beta   90.00
_cell.angle_gamma   90.00
#
_symmetry.space_group_name_H-M   'P 1'
#
loop_
_entity.id
_entity.type
_entity.pdbx_description
1 polymer ?
#
loop_
_entity_poly.entity_id
_entity_poly.type
_entity_poly.pdbx_seq_one_letter_code
_entity_poly.pdbx_strand_id
1 'polypeptide(L)'
;MGTAPAMAGLPGEQFLQEQQLCEAQDTLHTMVAAIDAMDAEFQAQPEMLNDPEWVRSAIAHMAQVDDTARDALFHALDSSWEPDVFATFVQFFINPRPAGDEDMGYLQRLDRDHYTLLKRILAESAALGEAGWPAPPVFDAATSYQTFVLARRGLPLDAAWQQSTLIPRLKKLAGQGALPMAAVAWYTAASPEDLSMQASALAGVDAPWSGLAAQTKRTEALLTALRKAPDAELLPPLTPEPCGVQKFTVEPAPKAGNQTRAGQE
;
A
#
# COMPACT_ATOMS: atom_id res chain seq x y z
N MET A 1 -4.44 38.47 -26.00
CA MET A 1 -3.25 37.74 -25.53
C MET A 1 -3.56 36.27 -25.71
N GLY A 2 -2.83 35.61 -26.61
CA GLY A 2 -3.17 34.28 -27.09
C GLY A 2 -2.87 33.20 -26.06
N THR A 3 -3.83 32.29 -25.90
CA THR A 3 -3.64 30.98 -25.30
C THR A 3 -2.65 30.17 -26.14
N ALA A 4 -1.62 29.61 -25.50
CA ALA A 4 -0.73 28.66 -26.14
C ALA A 4 -1.54 27.41 -26.56
N PRO A 5 -1.26 26.81 -27.73
CA PRO A 5 -1.92 25.57 -28.11
C PRO A 5 -1.42 24.43 -27.21
N ALA A 6 -2.35 23.57 -26.77
CA ALA A 6 -2.03 22.29 -26.17
C ALA A 6 -1.17 21.50 -27.17
N MET A 7 0.04 21.14 -26.76
CA MET A 7 0.91 20.23 -27.52
C MET A 7 0.22 18.87 -27.52
N ALA A 8 -0.40 18.51 -28.64
CA ALA A 8 -0.83 17.13 -28.88
C ALA A 8 0.44 16.26 -28.92
N GLY A 9 0.55 15.29 -28.01
CA GLY A 9 1.64 14.32 -27.98
C GLY A 9 1.79 13.58 -29.32
N LEU A 10 2.99 13.13 -29.63
CA LEU A 10 3.24 12.39 -30.87
C LEU A 10 2.44 11.07 -30.83
N PRO A 11 1.92 10.58 -31.97
CA PRO A 11 1.11 9.35 -32.01
C PRO A 11 1.76 8.11 -31.36
N GLY A 12 3.09 8.06 -31.28
CA GLY A 12 3.82 6.98 -30.61
C GLY A 12 3.89 7.11 -29.07
N GLU A 13 3.82 8.32 -28.52
CA GLU A 13 3.81 8.56 -27.06
C GLU A 13 2.46 8.16 -26.46
N GLN A 14 1.37 8.46 -27.16
CA GLN A 14 0.02 8.04 -26.75
C GLN A 14 -0.13 6.51 -26.73
N PHE A 15 0.41 5.81 -27.72
CA PHE A 15 0.37 4.35 -27.78
C PHE A 15 1.19 3.70 -26.64
N LEU A 16 2.39 4.24 -26.33
CA LEU A 16 3.20 3.76 -25.22
C LEU A 16 2.49 3.96 -23.88
N GLN A 17 1.87 5.13 -23.69
CA GLN A 17 1.14 5.47 -22.46
C GLN A 17 -0.08 4.55 -22.26
N GLU A 18 -0.84 4.26 -23.32
CA GLU A 18 -1.95 3.30 -23.28
C GLU A 18 -1.49 1.88 -22.94
N GLN A 19 -0.36 1.43 -23.50
CA GLN A 19 0.21 0.12 -23.20
C GLN A 19 0.62 0.00 -21.72
N GLN A 20 1.32 1.00 -21.19
CA GLN A 20 1.73 1.04 -19.79
C GLN A 20 0.54 1.16 -18.84
N LEU A 21 -0.52 1.87 -19.25
CA LEU A 21 -1.76 1.92 -18.48
C LEU A 21 -2.43 0.55 -18.39
N CYS A 22 -2.47 -0.23 -19.48
CA CYS A 22 -2.97 -1.61 -19.43
C CYS A 22 -2.10 -2.48 -18.50
N GLU A 23 -0.77 -2.38 -18.58
CA GLU A 23 0.14 -3.13 -17.68
C GLU A 23 -0.11 -2.79 -16.21
N ALA A 24 -0.30 -1.50 -15.91
CA ALA A 24 -0.68 -1.02 -14.59
C ALA A 24 -2.03 -1.60 -14.14
N GLN A 25 -3.04 -1.65 -15.02
CA GLN A 25 -4.36 -2.25 -14.73
C GLN A 25 -4.26 -3.75 -14.45
N ASP A 26 -3.53 -4.50 -15.27
CA ASP A 26 -3.38 -5.95 -15.09
C ASP A 26 -2.63 -6.28 -13.77
N THR A 27 -1.67 -5.43 -13.40
CA THR A 27 -0.98 -5.51 -12.10
C THR A 27 -1.96 -5.31 -10.95
N LEU A 28 -2.82 -4.30 -11.02
CA LEU A 28 -3.86 -4.04 -10.01
C LEU A 28 -4.87 -5.18 -9.93
N HIS A 29 -5.35 -5.68 -11.08
CA HIS A 29 -6.30 -6.78 -11.14
C HIS A 29 -5.75 -8.03 -10.46
N THR A 30 -4.50 -8.41 -10.80
CA THR A 30 -3.84 -9.57 -10.22
C THR A 30 -3.71 -9.45 -8.70
N MET A 31 -3.32 -8.27 -8.21
CA MET A 31 -3.20 -8.01 -6.79
C MET A 31 -4.56 -8.05 -6.07
N VAL A 32 -5.60 -7.39 -6.61
CA VAL A 32 -6.94 -7.39 -6.00
C VAL A 32 -7.51 -8.80 -5.95
N ALA A 33 -7.39 -9.58 -7.03
CA ALA A 33 -7.85 -10.96 -7.06
C ALA A 33 -7.13 -11.84 -6.03
N ALA A 34 -5.83 -11.61 -5.79
CA ALA A 34 -5.08 -12.32 -4.76
C ALA A 34 -5.56 -11.96 -3.34
N ILE A 35 -5.81 -10.67 -3.07
CA ILE A 35 -6.34 -10.20 -1.79
C ILE A 35 -7.75 -10.75 -1.55
N ASP A 36 -8.65 -10.68 -2.54
CA ASP A 36 -10.01 -11.20 -2.43
C ASP A 36 -10.02 -12.71 -2.11
N ALA A 37 -9.08 -13.47 -2.66
CA ALA A 37 -8.92 -14.89 -2.35
C ALA A 37 -8.47 -15.12 -0.90
N MET A 38 -7.53 -14.31 -0.41
CA MET A 38 -7.08 -14.37 0.99
C MET A 38 -8.21 -13.99 1.97
N ASP A 39 -8.99 -12.96 1.65
CA ASP A 39 -10.12 -12.51 2.45
C ASP A 39 -11.21 -13.57 2.50
N ALA A 40 -11.52 -14.22 1.36
CA ALA A 40 -12.49 -15.31 1.32
C ALA A 40 -12.07 -16.51 2.20
N GLU A 41 -10.78 -16.85 2.21
CA GLU A 41 -10.23 -17.92 3.07
C GLU A 41 -10.34 -17.56 4.56
N PHE A 42 -10.02 -16.31 4.93
CA PHE A 42 -10.11 -15.86 6.31
C PHE A 42 -11.57 -15.76 6.79
N GLN A 43 -12.48 -15.21 5.97
CA GLN A 43 -13.90 -15.06 6.29
C GLN A 43 -14.64 -16.40 6.42
N ALA A 44 -14.11 -17.48 5.85
CA ALA A 44 -14.64 -18.82 6.06
C ALA A 44 -14.46 -19.31 7.52
N GLN A 45 -13.57 -18.68 8.29
CA GLN A 45 -13.32 -19.00 9.69
C GLN A 45 -14.25 -18.19 10.61
N PRO A 46 -14.91 -18.79 11.61
CA PRO A 46 -15.73 -18.06 12.56
C PRO A 46 -14.87 -17.12 13.43
N GLU A 47 -15.35 -15.89 13.66
CA GLU A 47 -14.68 -14.92 14.54
C GLU A 47 -14.60 -15.44 15.98
N MET A 48 -13.38 -15.57 16.52
CA MET A 48 -13.13 -16.03 17.90
C MET A 48 -12.14 -15.13 18.65
N LEU A 49 -12.58 -13.95 19.10
CA LEU A 49 -11.74 -12.97 19.81
C LEU A 49 -11.06 -13.51 21.09
N ASN A 50 -11.58 -14.58 21.69
CA ASN A 50 -11.02 -15.15 22.92
C ASN A 50 -10.06 -16.33 22.68
N ASP A 51 -9.84 -16.71 21.42
CA ASP A 51 -8.90 -17.77 21.04
C ASP A 51 -7.56 -17.16 20.57
N PRO A 52 -6.43 -17.44 21.25
CA PRO A 52 -5.11 -16.97 20.83
C PRO A 52 -4.73 -17.36 19.41
N GLU A 53 -5.14 -18.54 18.92
CA GLU A 53 -4.80 -19.00 17.57
C GLU A 53 -5.59 -18.21 16.52
N TRP A 54 -6.86 -17.95 16.78
CA TRP A 54 -7.66 -17.07 15.91
C TRP A 54 -7.10 -15.65 15.90
N VAL A 55 -6.74 -15.08 17.06
CA VAL A 55 -6.14 -13.74 17.14
C VAL A 55 -4.82 -13.68 16.35
N ARG A 56 -3.98 -14.72 16.45
CA ARG A 56 -2.74 -14.82 15.66
C ARG A 56 -3.06 -14.87 14.16
N SER A 57 -4.02 -15.69 13.75
CA SER A 57 -4.47 -15.82 12.36
C SER A 57 -5.00 -14.49 11.81
N ALA A 58 -5.85 -13.79 12.57
CA ALA A 58 -6.40 -12.49 12.18
C ALA A 58 -5.31 -11.43 11.98
N ILE A 59 -4.35 -11.33 12.91
CA ILE A 59 -3.23 -10.39 12.81
C ILE A 59 -2.33 -10.72 11.63
N ALA A 60 -2.01 -12.01 11.42
CA ALA A 60 -1.20 -12.46 10.31
C ALA A 60 -1.87 -12.19 8.96
N HIS A 61 -3.17 -12.46 8.85
CA HIS A 61 -3.97 -12.19 7.66
C HIS A 61 -3.98 -10.70 7.31
N MET A 62 -4.37 -9.83 8.27
CA MET A 62 -4.35 -8.37 8.06
C MET A 62 -2.98 -7.87 7.61
N ALA A 63 -1.90 -8.35 8.24
CA ALA A 63 -0.54 -7.99 7.87
C ALA A 63 -0.18 -8.47 6.45
N GLN A 64 -0.58 -9.67 6.06
CA GLN A 64 -0.28 -10.25 4.76
C GLN A 64 -1.04 -9.54 3.62
N VAL A 65 -2.31 -9.20 3.82
CA VAL A 65 -3.10 -8.40 2.86
C VAL A 65 -2.44 -7.04 2.65
N ASP A 66 -2.10 -6.37 3.75
CA ASP A 66 -1.43 -5.09 3.73
C ASP A 66 -0.06 -5.11 3.04
N ASP A 67 0.73 -6.15 3.28
CA ASP A 67 2.05 -6.31 2.68
C ASP A 67 1.93 -6.62 1.18
N THR A 68 0.94 -7.42 0.77
CA THR A 68 0.63 -7.69 -0.65
C THR A 68 0.29 -6.40 -1.40
N ALA A 69 -0.59 -5.57 -0.85
CA ALA A 69 -0.96 -4.29 -1.45
C ALA A 69 0.22 -3.30 -1.49
N ARG A 70 1.08 -3.31 -0.47
CA ARG A 70 2.29 -2.45 -0.44
C ARG A 70 3.37 -2.93 -1.39
N ASP A 71 3.58 -4.22 -1.53
CA ASP A 71 4.52 -4.76 -2.51
C ASP A 71 4.09 -4.41 -3.93
N ALA A 72 2.80 -4.43 -4.24
CA ALA A 72 2.29 -3.91 -5.52
C ALA A 72 2.56 -2.42 -5.71
N LEU A 73 2.32 -1.59 -4.68
CA LEU A 73 2.66 -0.16 -4.73
C LEU A 73 4.17 0.07 -4.92
N PHE A 74 5.01 -0.69 -4.23
CA PHE A 74 6.46 -0.55 -4.34
C PHE A 74 7.03 -1.13 -5.63
N HIS A 75 6.37 -2.11 -6.24
CA HIS A 75 6.74 -2.62 -7.56
C HIS A 75 6.76 -1.53 -8.61
N ALA A 76 5.86 -0.53 -8.50
CA ALA A 76 5.86 0.62 -9.40
C ALA A 76 7.16 1.45 -9.38
N LEU A 77 7.98 1.34 -8.33
CA LEU A 77 9.29 2.01 -8.27
C LEU A 77 10.33 1.37 -9.20
N ASP A 78 10.14 0.09 -9.54
CA ASP A 78 11.00 -0.65 -10.46
C ASP A 78 10.49 -0.58 -11.91
N SER A 79 9.27 -0.07 -12.11
CA SER A 79 8.65 0.09 -13.43
C SER A 79 9.25 1.26 -14.20
N SER A 80 9.40 1.10 -15.51
CA SER A 80 9.79 2.18 -16.43
C SER A 80 8.59 2.95 -16.98
N TRP A 81 7.55 3.13 -16.17
CA TRP A 81 6.32 3.79 -16.58
C TRP A 81 6.49 5.29 -16.75
N GLU A 82 5.75 5.87 -17.69
CA GLU A 82 5.64 7.31 -17.84
C GLU A 82 5.10 7.95 -16.55
N PRO A 83 5.53 9.18 -16.21
CA PRO A 83 5.20 9.81 -14.94
C PRO A 83 3.69 9.88 -14.63
N ASP A 84 2.85 10.11 -15.65
CA ASP A 84 1.40 10.17 -15.48
C ASP A 84 0.80 8.79 -15.14
N VAL A 85 1.33 7.72 -15.73
CA VAL A 85 0.90 6.34 -15.44
C VAL A 85 1.32 5.96 -14.03
N PHE A 86 2.55 6.28 -13.65
CA PHE A 86 3.05 6.09 -12.28
C PHE A 86 2.21 6.85 -11.26
N ALA A 87 1.93 8.13 -11.49
CA ALA A 87 1.11 8.95 -10.59
C ALA A 87 -0.32 8.40 -10.46
N THR A 88 -0.94 8.03 -11.59
CA THR A 88 -2.28 7.40 -11.60
C THR A 88 -2.28 6.09 -10.81
N PHE A 89 -1.24 5.26 -10.97
CA PHE A 89 -1.06 4.01 -10.23
C PHE A 89 -0.93 4.25 -8.73
N VAL A 90 -0.10 5.19 -8.31
CA VAL A 90 0.05 5.52 -6.88
C VAL A 90 -1.25 6.08 -6.29
N GLN A 91 -1.98 6.91 -7.04
CA GLN A 91 -3.25 7.50 -6.60
C GLN A 91 -4.34 6.45 -6.33
N PHE A 92 -4.34 5.33 -7.06
CA PHE A 92 -5.22 4.19 -6.76
C PHE A 92 -5.03 3.70 -5.32
N PHE A 93 -3.79 3.65 -4.84
CA PHE A 93 -3.49 3.18 -3.48
C PHE A 93 -3.67 4.26 -2.41
N ILE A 94 -3.27 5.50 -2.70
CA ILE A 94 -3.23 6.59 -1.73
C ILE A 94 -3.81 7.87 -2.36
N ASN A 95 -4.98 8.29 -1.90
CA ASN A 95 -5.52 9.61 -2.19
C ASN A 95 -5.13 10.59 -1.07
N PRO A 96 -4.31 11.63 -1.33
CA PRO A 96 -3.89 12.58 -0.31
C PRO A 96 -5.01 13.55 0.12
N ARG A 97 -6.09 13.65 -0.66
CA ARG A 97 -7.22 14.56 -0.40
C ARG A 97 -8.56 13.85 -0.64
N PRO A 98 -8.89 12.81 0.16
CA PRO A 98 -10.19 12.16 0.03
C PRO A 98 -11.28 13.14 0.44
N ALA A 99 -12.34 13.31 -0.39
CA ALA A 99 -13.51 14.10 -0.01
C ALA A 99 -14.54 13.28 0.78
N GLY A 100 -14.34 11.96 0.86
CA GLY A 100 -15.12 11.02 1.66
C GLY A 100 -14.54 9.60 1.58
N ASP A 101 -15.27 8.65 2.17
CA ASP A 101 -14.85 7.25 2.22
C ASP A 101 -14.73 6.59 0.83
N GLU A 102 -15.59 7.00 -0.10
CA GLU A 102 -15.60 6.50 -1.48
C GLU A 102 -14.37 6.96 -2.27
N ASP A 103 -13.79 8.10 -1.90
CA ASP A 103 -12.61 8.69 -2.56
C ASP A 103 -11.28 8.24 -1.95
N MET A 104 -11.29 7.43 -0.89
CA MET A 104 -10.06 6.91 -0.31
C MET A 104 -9.31 6.03 -1.31
N GLY A 105 -7.98 6.02 -1.24
CA GLY A 105 -7.18 5.04 -1.95
C GLY A 105 -7.38 3.63 -1.37
N TYR A 106 -7.02 2.61 -2.14
CA TYR A 106 -7.19 1.21 -1.78
C TYR A 106 -6.48 0.84 -0.46
N LEU A 107 -5.23 1.26 -0.27
CA LEU A 107 -4.51 1.03 0.99
C LEU A 107 -5.14 1.77 2.16
N GLN A 108 -5.68 2.97 1.95
CA GLN A 108 -6.33 3.74 3.02
C GLN A 108 -7.62 3.05 3.52
N ARG A 109 -8.38 2.41 2.61
CA ARG A 109 -9.54 1.59 2.98
C ARG A 109 -9.12 0.35 3.76
N LEU A 110 -8.11 -0.39 3.27
CA LEU A 110 -7.57 -1.56 3.97
C LEU A 110 -7.06 -1.19 5.38
N ASP A 111 -6.22 -0.15 5.47
CA ASP A 111 -5.68 0.33 6.75
C ASP A 111 -6.82 0.67 7.74
N ARG A 112 -7.94 1.23 7.26
CA ARG A 112 -9.12 1.53 8.10
C ARG A 112 -9.83 0.27 8.58
N ASP A 113 -10.12 -0.65 7.69
CA ASP A 113 -10.90 -1.85 8.00
C ASP A 113 -10.08 -2.77 8.91
N HIS A 114 -8.79 -2.96 8.62
CA HIS A 114 -7.86 -3.69 9.46
C HIS A 114 -7.63 -3.03 10.82
N TYR A 115 -7.48 -1.70 10.86
CA TYR A 115 -7.32 -1.01 12.15
C TYR A 115 -8.58 -1.13 13.02
N THR A 116 -9.76 -1.14 12.41
CA THR A 116 -11.02 -1.36 13.13
C THR A 116 -11.04 -2.72 13.80
N LEU A 117 -10.67 -3.79 13.07
CA LEU A 117 -10.55 -5.13 13.63
C LEU A 117 -9.46 -5.22 14.70
N LEU A 118 -8.28 -4.67 14.42
CA LEU A 118 -7.16 -4.64 15.38
C LEU A 118 -7.56 -3.95 16.68
N LYS A 119 -8.23 -2.80 16.60
CA LYS A 119 -8.67 -2.05 17.78
C LYS A 119 -9.65 -2.87 18.61
N ARG A 120 -10.59 -3.60 17.98
CA ARG A 120 -11.48 -4.55 18.68
C ARG A 120 -10.67 -5.64 19.37
N ILE A 121 -9.73 -6.28 18.68
CA ILE A 121 -8.83 -7.28 19.27
C ILE A 121 -8.11 -6.70 20.50
N LEU A 122 -7.47 -5.54 20.38
CA LEU A 122 -6.71 -4.91 21.46
C LEU A 122 -7.56 -4.40 22.63
N ALA A 123 -8.86 -4.19 22.42
CA ALA A 123 -9.78 -3.68 23.44
C ALA A 123 -10.61 -4.79 24.12
N GLU A 124 -10.98 -5.83 23.37
CA GLU A 124 -12.01 -6.79 23.77
C GLU A 124 -11.48 -8.22 23.95
N SER A 125 -10.35 -8.58 23.33
CA SER A 125 -9.84 -9.95 23.36
C SER A 125 -9.36 -10.37 24.75
N ALA A 126 -10.03 -11.36 25.35
CA ALA A 126 -9.54 -11.97 26.58
C ALA A 126 -8.24 -12.78 26.37
N ALA A 127 -7.94 -13.18 25.12
CA ALA A 127 -6.72 -13.92 24.78
C ALA A 127 -5.44 -13.10 25.03
N LEU A 128 -5.53 -11.77 25.00
CA LEU A 128 -4.42 -10.87 25.29
C LEU A 128 -4.18 -10.66 26.80
N GLY A 129 -5.12 -11.10 27.64
CA GLY A 129 -5.06 -10.92 29.09
C GLY A 129 -4.90 -9.46 29.54
N GLU A 130 -4.35 -9.27 30.73
CA GLU A 130 -4.09 -7.95 31.33
C GLU A 130 -3.09 -7.08 30.54
N ALA A 131 -2.29 -7.69 29.67
CA ALA A 131 -1.35 -6.97 28.84
C ALA A 131 -2.08 -6.15 27.76
N GLY A 132 -3.24 -6.62 27.29
CA GLY A 132 -3.98 -6.01 26.18
C GLY A 132 -3.13 -5.87 24.92
N TRP A 133 -2.16 -6.76 24.73
CA TRP A 133 -1.21 -6.76 23.63
C TRP A 133 -0.68 -8.19 23.42
N PRO A 134 -0.46 -8.63 22.17
CA PRO A 134 0.14 -9.93 21.91
C PRO A 134 1.62 -9.90 22.30
N ALA A 135 1.91 -10.40 23.50
CA ALA A 135 3.25 -10.46 24.07
C ALA A 135 3.55 -11.88 24.62
N PRO A 136 4.83 -12.22 24.85
CA PRO A 136 5.20 -13.47 25.49
C PRO A 136 4.56 -13.64 26.88
N PRO A 137 4.26 -14.89 27.32
CA PRO A 137 4.59 -16.15 26.64
C PRO A 137 3.51 -16.64 25.65
N VAL A 138 2.39 -15.93 25.50
CA VAL A 138 1.23 -16.43 24.73
C VAL A 138 1.40 -16.22 23.22
N PHE A 139 2.03 -15.12 22.83
CA PHE A 139 2.25 -14.77 21.44
C PHE A 139 3.74 -14.66 21.14
N ASP A 140 4.09 -14.94 19.88
CA ASP A 140 5.46 -14.83 19.39
C ASP A 140 5.82 -13.38 19.01
N ALA A 141 7.10 -13.17 18.73
CA ALA A 141 7.61 -11.86 18.31
C ALA A 141 7.01 -11.40 16.96
N ALA A 142 6.66 -12.33 16.07
CA ALA A 142 6.04 -12.06 14.77
C ALA A 142 4.67 -11.40 14.92
N THR A 143 3.80 -11.98 15.74
CA THR A 143 2.46 -11.45 16.02
C THR A 143 2.55 -10.06 16.63
N SER A 144 3.46 -9.87 17.60
CA SER A 144 3.66 -8.55 18.21
C SER A 144 4.14 -7.51 17.21
N TYR A 145 5.05 -7.88 16.31
CA TYR A 145 5.56 -6.99 15.28
C TYR A 145 4.47 -6.59 14.27
N GLN A 146 3.69 -7.55 13.79
CA GLN A 146 2.59 -7.30 12.86
C GLN A 146 1.53 -6.37 13.47
N THR A 147 1.18 -6.61 14.74
CA THR A 147 0.29 -5.74 15.53
C THR A 147 0.83 -4.31 15.60
N PHE A 148 2.15 -4.16 15.76
CA PHE A 148 2.82 -2.87 15.83
C PHE A 148 2.72 -2.08 14.53
N VAL A 149 2.96 -2.78 13.42
CA VAL A 149 2.88 -2.24 12.06
C VAL A 149 1.46 -1.77 11.76
N LEU A 150 0.46 -2.64 11.98
CA LEU A 150 -0.95 -2.32 11.77
C LEU A 150 -1.42 -1.16 12.66
N ALA A 151 -1.01 -1.15 13.94
CA ALA A 151 -1.35 -0.07 14.85
C ALA A 151 -0.79 1.29 14.39
N ARG A 152 0.43 1.34 13.83
CA ARG A 152 1.02 2.60 13.36
C ARG A 152 0.24 3.15 12.17
N ARG A 153 -0.20 2.27 11.27
CA ARG A 153 -0.96 2.62 10.06
C ARG A 153 -2.30 3.26 10.43
N GLY A 154 -2.93 2.83 11.52
CA GLY A 154 -4.16 3.44 12.04
C GLY A 154 -3.99 4.74 12.84
N LEU A 155 -2.76 5.26 13.02
CA LEU A 155 -2.52 6.49 13.79
C LEU A 155 -3.28 7.72 13.28
N PRO A 156 -3.39 7.95 11.95
CA PRO A 156 -4.22 9.05 11.43
C PRO A 156 -5.72 8.87 11.70
N LEU A 157 -6.17 7.64 11.92
CA LEU A 157 -7.60 7.30 12.05
C LEU A 157 -8.13 7.53 13.47
N ASP A 158 -7.31 7.28 14.50
CA ASP A 158 -7.72 7.44 15.90
C ASP A 158 -6.54 7.80 16.82
N ALA A 159 -5.94 8.95 16.56
CA ALA A 159 -4.84 9.47 17.37
C ALA A 159 -5.22 9.61 18.86
N ALA A 160 -6.48 9.97 19.16
CA ALA A 160 -6.93 10.19 20.54
C ALA A 160 -6.89 8.90 21.38
N TRP A 161 -7.41 7.78 20.85
CA TRP A 161 -7.33 6.50 21.54
C TRP A 161 -5.88 6.01 21.68
N GLN A 162 -5.06 6.19 20.65
CA GLN A 162 -3.66 5.77 20.71
C GLN A 162 -2.88 6.51 21.81
N GLN A 163 -3.05 7.83 21.91
CA GLN A 163 -2.37 8.65 22.91
C GLN A 163 -2.85 8.37 24.34
N SER A 164 -4.16 8.19 24.52
CA SER A 164 -4.75 7.99 25.85
C SER A 164 -4.63 6.56 26.37
N THR A 165 -4.60 5.55 25.48
CA THR A 165 -4.72 4.14 25.84
C THR A 165 -3.54 3.29 25.38
N LEU A 166 -3.27 3.26 24.07
CA LEU A 166 -2.32 2.30 23.50
C LEU A 166 -0.86 2.64 23.83
N ILE A 167 -0.44 3.89 23.67
CA ILE A 167 0.94 4.32 23.93
C ILE A 167 1.35 4.10 25.40
N PRO A 168 0.55 4.50 26.41
CA PRO A 168 0.87 4.18 27.81
C PRO A 168 1.03 2.68 28.08
N ARG A 169 0.17 1.85 27.47
CA ARG A 169 0.24 0.38 27.57
C ARG A 169 1.56 -0.16 26.99
N LEU A 170 1.91 0.25 25.78
CA LEU A 170 3.16 -0.16 25.11
C LEU A 170 4.41 0.25 25.90
N LYS A 171 4.43 1.47 26.44
CA LYS A 171 5.53 1.94 27.30
C LYS A 171 5.69 1.07 28.56
N LYS A 172 4.58 0.68 29.19
CA LYS A 172 4.60 -0.22 30.36
C LYS A 172 5.20 -1.59 30.00
N LEU A 173 4.75 -2.18 28.89
CA LEU A 173 5.26 -3.47 28.40
C LEU A 173 6.75 -3.43 28.05
N ALA A 174 7.21 -2.33 27.43
CA ALA A 174 8.63 -2.16 27.12
C ALA A 174 9.49 -2.01 28.39
N GLY A 175 8.98 -1.30 29.42
CA GLY A 175 9.63 -1.24 30.73
C GLY A 175 9.73 -2.59 31.47
N GLN A 176 8.90 -3.57 31.07
CA GLN A 176 8.92 -4.95 31.58
C GLN A 176 9.79 -5.89 30.73
N GLY A 177 10.38 -5.39 29.63
CA GLY A 177 11.16 -6.20 28.69
C GLY A 177 10.32 -7.09 27.77
N ALA A 178 9.00 -6.93 27.75
CA ALA A 178 8.11 -7.70 26.88
C ALA A 178 8.18 -7.24 25.41
N LEU A 179 8.63 -6.01 25.16
CA LEU A 179 8.76 -5.40 23.83
C LEU A 179 10.05 -4.56 23.74
N PRO A 180 10.68 -4.42 22.55
CA PRO A 180 11.82 -3.54 22.37
C PRO A 180 11.45 -2.05 22.54
N MET A 181 12.25 -1.31 23.32
CA MET A 181 12.07 0.14 23.48
C MET A 181 12.14 0.92 22.16
N ALA A 182 13.03 0.50 21.25
CA ALA A 182 13.18 1.12 19.93
C ALA A 182 11.93 0.99 19.05
N ALA A 183 11.18 -0.11 19.20
CA ALA A 183 9.90 -0.27 18.51
C ALA A 183 8.94 0.83 18.99
N VAL A 184 8.72 0.95 20.31
CA VAL A 184 7.84 1.99 20.89
C VAL A 184 8.24 3.39 20.40
N ALA A 185 9.54 3.69 20.37
CA ALA A 185 10.04 4.96 19.84
C ALA A 185 9.66 5.19 18.37
N TRP A 186 9.86 4.19 17.51
CA TRP A 186 9.47 4.23 16.09
C TRP A 186 7.97 4.46 15.91
N TYR A 187 7.12 3.81 16.69
CA TYR A 187 5.67 4.02 16.65
C TYR A 187 5.24 5.41 17.08
N THR A 188 5.97 6.04 18.00
CA THR A 188 5.67 7.39 18.46
C THR A 188 6.43 8.49 17.69
N ALA A 189 7.23 8.13 16.69
CA ALA A 189 7.98 9.09 15.88
C ALA A 189 7.03 10.09 15.21
N ALA A 190 7.31 11.39 15.40
CA ALA A 190 6.45 12.49 14.97
C ALA A 190 6.81 13.02 13.57
N SER A 191 7.98 12.65 13.06
CA SER A 191 8.49 13.06 11.75
C SER A 191 9.14 11.89 10.99
N PRO A 192 9.28 12.01 9.65
CA PRO A 192 10.12 11.10 8.87
C PRO A 192 11.57 11.05 9.34
N GLU A 193 12.12 12.18 9.81
CA GLU A 193 13.49 12.25 10.34
C GLU A 193 13.61 11.43 11.63
N ASP A 194 12.62 11.50 12.52
CA ASP A 194 12.57 10.67 13.73
C ASP A 194 12.54 9.19 13.38
N LEU A 195 11.72 8.81 12.40
CA LEU A 195 11.65 7.44 11.89
C LEU A 195 13.01 6.94 11.38
N SER A 196 13.70 7.76 10.58
CA SER A 196 15.01 7.44 10.03
C SER A 196 16.06 7.25 11.13
N MET A 197 16.05 8.10 12.17
CA MET A 197 16.92 7.94 13.34
C MET A 197 16.64 6.62 14.09
N GLN A 198 15.38 6.24 14.26
CA GLN A 198 15.02 4.98 14.93
C GLN A 198 15.31 3.73 14.08
N ALA A 199 15.33 3.85 12.76
CA ALA A 199 15.58 2.72 11.85
C ALA A 199 16.94 2.05 12.12
N SER A 200 17.98 2.83 12.44
CA SER A 200 19.30 2.29 12.79
C SER A 200 19.28 1.48 14.10
N ALA A 201 18.53 1.95 15.10
CA ALA A 201 18.38 1.23 16.36
C ALA A 201 17.61 -0.09 16.17
N LEU A 202 16.58 -0.07 15.31
CA LEU A 202 15.77 -1.25 14.97
C LEU A 202 16.51 -2.27 14.09
N ALA A 203 17.41 -1.82 13.21
CA ALA A 203 18.22 -2.72 12.39
C ALA A 203 19.13 -3.63 13.23
N GLY A 204 19.51 -3.19 14.44
CA GLY A 204 20.27 -3.97 15.41
C GLY A 204 19.44 -4.84 16.34
N VAL A 205 18.10 -4.86 16.19
CA VAL A 205 17.20 -5.72 16.98
C VAL A 205 16.99 -7.04 16.24
N ASP A 206 16.80 -8.13 17.00
CA ASP A 206 16.45 -9.45 16.44
C ASP A 206 15.21 -9.38 15.53
N ALA A 207 15.16 -10.30 14.56
CA ALA A 207 13.96 -10.48 13.73
C ALA A 207 12.74 -10.75 14.62
N PRO A 208 11.56 -10.22 14.26
CA PRO A 208 11.20 -9.51 13.01
C PRO A 208 11.39 -7.99 13.05
N TRP A 209 11.85 -7.40 14.15
CA TRP A 209 11.79 -5.95 14.38
C TRP A 209 12.66 -5.13 13.41
N SER A 210 13.73 -5.73 12.87
CA SER A 210 14.53 -5.15 11.79
C SER A 210 13.73 -4.87 10.51
N GLY A 211 12.57 -5.53 10.32
CA GLY A 211 11.65 -5.26 9.21
C GLY A 211 11.06 -3.85 9.20
N LEU A 212 10.90 -3.22 10.38
CA LEU A 212 10.41 -1.83 10.48
C LEU A 212 11.36 -0.83 9.80
N ALA A 213 12.67 -1.09 9.82
CA ALA A 213 13.66 -0.24 9.18
C ALA A 213 13.59 -0.33 7.65
N ALA A 214 13.32 -1.52 7.10
CA ALA A 214 13.18 -1.72 5.66
C ALA A 214 11.96 -0.98 5.09
N GLN A 215 10.86 -0.91 5.84
CA GLN A 215 9.67 -0.15 5.44
C GLN A 215 9.99 1.34 5.26
N THR A 216 10.71 1.94 6.21
CA THR A 216 11.11 3.36 6.11
C THR A 216 11.88 3.66 4.83
N LYS A 217 12.84 2.81 4.44
CA LYS A 217 13.62 3.00 3.21
C LYS A 217 12.77 2.95 1.94
N ARG A 218 11.81 2.03 1.84
CA ARG A 218 10.92 1.95 0.67
C ARG A 218 9.97 3.14 0.61
N THR A 219 9.46 3.60 1.75
CA THR A 219 8.63 4.82 1.82
C THR A 219 9.41 6.06 1.39
N GLU A 220 10.67 6.21 1.81
CA GLU A 220 11.53 7.32 1.37
C GLU A 220 11.78 7.31 -0.14
N ALA A 221 11.98 6.13 -0.73
CA ALA A 221 12.13 5.96 -2.17
C ALA A 221 10.85 6.36 -2.92
N LEU A 222 9.69 5.92 -2.44
CA LEU A 222 8.38 6.29 -3.01
C LEU A 222 8.13 7.81 -2.96
N LEU A 223 8.38 8.44 -1.81
CA LEU A 223 8.23 9.90 -1.67
C LEU A 223 9.19 10.67 -2.58
N THR A 224 10.41 10.15 -2.78
CA THR A 224 11.39 10.75 -3.69
C THR A 224 10.96 10.62 -5.15
N ALA A 225 10.35 9.50 -5.53
CA ALA A 225 9.80 9.31 -6.87
C ALA A 225 8.60 10.24 -7.13
N LEU A 226 7.67 10.34 -6.17
CA LEU A 226 6.48 11.20 -6.28
C LEU A 226 6.81 12.68 -6.44
N ARG A 227 7.84 13.19 -5.75
CA ARG A 227 8.29 14.59 -5.90
C ARG A 227 8.80 14.93 -7.31
N LYS A 228 9.10 13.93 -8.13
CA LYS A 228 9.60 14.08 -9.51
C LYS A 228 8.49 13.90 -10.54
N ALA A 229 7.32 13.40 -10.15
CA ALA A 229 6.18 13.24 -11.04
C ALA A 229 5.39 14.56 -11.13
N PRO A 230 4.93 14.97 -12.32
CA PRO A 230 3.98 16.07 -12.46
C PRO A 230 2.63 15.70 -11.84
N ASP A 231 1.80 16.70 -11.53
CA ASP A 231 0.38 16.46 -11.24
C ASP A 231 -0.25 15.87 -12.50
N ALA A 232 -0.62 14.59 -12.44
CA ALA A 232 -1.23 13.90 -13.57
C ALA A 232 -2.67 14.39 -13.76
N GLU A 233 -2.86 15.32 -14.68
CA GLU A 233 -4.16 15.58 -15.30
C GLU A 233 -4.08 15.02 -16.71
N LEU A 234 -4.85 13.97 -17.04
CA LEU A 234 -5.32 13.54 -18.39
C LEU A 234 -5.49 12.02 -18.59
N LEU A 235 -5.21 11.16 -17.60
CA LEU A 235 -5.45 9.71 -17.73
C LEU A 235 -6.78 9.27 -17.10
N PRO A 236 -7.45 8.25 -17.67
CA PRO A 236 -8.62 7.66 -17.03
C PRO A 236 -8.19 7.00 -15.71
N PRO A 237 -9.07 6.97 -14.70
CA PRO A 237 -8.77 6.31 -13.44
C PRO A 237 -8.49 4.82 -13.67
N LEU A 238 -7.53 4.29 -12.93
CA LEU A 238 -7.27 2.85 -12.91
C LEU A 238 -8.40 2.12 -12.20
N THR A 239 -8.79 0.98 -12.74
CA THR A 239 -9.82 0.10 -12.17
C THR A 239 -9.22 -1.28 -11.87
N PRO A 240 -9.80 -2.04 -10.93
CA PRO A 240 -9.34 -3.39 -10.60
C PRO A 240 -9.73 -4.45 -11.65
N GLU A 241 -10.45 -4.07 -12.70
CA GLU A 241 -10.81 -4.94 -13.82
C GLU A 241 -9.63 -5.08 -14.79
N PRO A 242 -9.44 -6.25 -15.41
CA PRO A 242 -8.33 -6.48 -16.34
C PRO A 242 -8.48 -5.61 -17.60
N CYS A 243 -7.35 -5.26 -18.23
CA CYS A 243 -7.41 -4.52 -19.49
C CYS A 243 -8.13 -5.39 -20.54
N GLY A 244 -9.17 -4.86 -21.18
CA GLY A 244 -9.99 -5.62 -22.12
C GLY A 244 -9.17 -6.16 -23.30
N VAL A 245 -9.39 -7.43 -23.67
CA VAL A 245 -8.77 -8.17 -24.79
C VAL A 245 -8.91 -7.48 -26.16
N GLN A 246 -9.67 -6.38 -26.25
CA GLN A 246 -9.81 -5.54 -27.43
C GLN A 246 -9.12 -4.20 -27.21
N LYS A 247 -7.91 -4.03 -27.76
CA LYS A 247 -7.36 -2.79 -28.36
C LYS A 247 -5.84 -2.83 -28.26
N PHE A 248 -5.19 -3.42 -29.27
CA PHE A 248 -3.95 -2.91 -29.88
C PHE A 248 -3.77 -3.63 -31.22
N THR A 249 -4.82 -3.69 -32.06
CA THR A 249 -4.57 -3.92 -33.49
C THR A 249 -4.10 -2.59 -34.06
N VAL A 250 -2.78 -2.42 -34.11
CA VAL A 250 -2.17 -1.46 -35.02
C VAL A 250 -2.63 -1.88 -36.42
N GLU A 251 -3.58 -1.16 -37.01
CA GLU A 251 -3.88 -1.33 -38.41
C GLU A 251 -2.56 -1.12 -39.18
N PRO A 252 -2.08 -2.12 -39.95
CA PRO A 252 -0.87 -1.93 -40.73
C PRO A 252 -1.11 -0.74 -41.67
N ALA A 253 -0.17 0.20 -41.66
CA ALA A 253 -0.22 1.39 -42.49
C ALA A 253 -0.62 1.02 -43.94
N PRO A 254 -1.59 1.73 -44.56
CA PRO A 254 -1.98 1.44 -45.91
C PRO A 254 -0.74 1.52 -46.80
N LYS A 255 -0.44 0.43 -47.51
CA LYS A 255 0.68 0.37 -48.45
C LYS A 255 0.52 1.48 -49.48
N ALA A 256 1.30 2.54 -49.34
CA ALA A 256 1.54 3.47 -50.42
C ALA A 256 2.44 2.77 -51.45
N GLY A 257 1.89 2.49 -52.63
CA GLY A 257 2.64 1.99 -53.79
C GLY A 257 1.72 1.18 -54.71
N ASN A 258 1.51 1.48 -55.98
CA ASN A 258 2.19 2.37 -56.91
C ASN A 258 1.16 2.88 -57.92
N GLN A 259 0.94 4.20 -57.99
CA GLN A 259 0.54 4.82 -59.25
C GLN A 259 1.82 5.14 -60.02
N THR A 260 2.29 4.20 -60.83
CA THR A 260 3.21 4.53 -61.91
C THR A 260 2.38 4.71 -63.17
N ARG A 261 2.13 5.98 -63.46
CA ARG A 261 1.78 6.51 -64.77
C ARG A 261 2.90 6.13 -65.75
N ALA A 262 2.59 5.31 -66.74
CA ALA A 262 3.31 5.27 -68.01
C ALA A 262 2.29 5.60 -69.10
N GLY A 263 2.51 6.74 -69.77
CA GLY A 263 1.84 7.05 -71.03
C GLY A 263 2.65 6.56 -72.22
N GLN A 264 2.06 6.74 -73.41
CA GLN A 264 2.56 6.41 -74.77
C GLN A 264 2.32 4.91 -75.08
N GLU A 265 1.50 4.52 -76.06
CA GLU A 265 1.09 5.12 -77.34
C GLU A 265 -0.40 4.94 -77.64
#